data_AF-A0A4Q2DUA9-F1
#
_entry.id   AF-A0A4Q2DUA9-F1
#
_cell.length_a   1.000
_cell.length_b   1.000
_cell.length_c   1.000
_cell.angle_alpha   90.00
_cell.angle_beta   90.00
_cell.angle_gamma   90.00
#
_symmetry.space_group_name_H-M   'P 1'
#
loop_
_entity.id
_entity.type
_entity.pdbx_description
1 polymer ?
#
loop_
_entity_poly.entity_id
_entity_poly.type
_entity_poly.pdbx_seq_one_letter_code
_entity_poly.pdbx_strand_id
1 'polypeptide(L)'
;MKKDPYLLEIGHVVARHTAESISSQKIWSGVVAILQLLSVDYIITQNLTTLLFKLPNSRTHEREADLIGLRLMSKACYNPGAAPAMLERLGQLEKSVVPRKAFGFARTHPAPENRIKYLEAALPEAYQILESNPGCAEVRRHLDAFRETAHQAKFDELPELKFGRS
;
A
#
# COMPACT_ATOMS: atom_id res chain seq x y z
N MET A 1 15.80 1.36 9.72
CA MET A 1 14.35 1.69 9.76
C MET A 1 13.69 1.01 8.55
N LYS A 2 13.05 -0.14 8.78
CA LYS A 2 12.32 -0.87 7.72
C LYS A 2 11.07 -0.05 7.36
N LYS A 3 10.88 0.24 6.07
CA LYS A 3 9.71 0.97 5.57
C LYS A 3 8.62 -0.07 5.31
N ASP A 4 7.72 -0.19 6.26
CA ASP A 4 6.73 -1.25 6.31
C ASP A 4 5.50 -0.85 5.44
N PRO A 5 5.06 -1.68 4.47
CA PRO A 5 4.03 -1.35 3.47
C PRO A 5 2.59 -1.20 4.00
N TYR A 6 2.38 -1.27 5.30
CA TYR A 6 1.06 -1.52 5.91
C TYR A 6 0.06 -0.39 5.70
N LEU A 7 0.49 0.85 5.52
CA LEU A 7 -0.43 1.98 5.36
C LEU A 7 -1.18 1.97 4.02
N LEU A 8 -0.57 1.43 2.96
CA LEU A 8 -1.23 1.26 1.66
C LEU A 8 -2.25 0.10 1.75
N GLU A 9 -1.91 -0.97 2.47
CA GLU A 9 -2.82 -2.10 2.74
C GLU A 9 -4.01 -1.71 3.61
N ILE A 10 -3.80 -0.87 4.63
CA ILE A 10 -4.88 -0.29 5.42
C ILE A 10 -5.83 0.53 4.51
N GLY A 11 -5.30 1.16 3.46
CA GLY A 11 -6.10 1.81 2.42
C GLY A 11 -7.13 0.88 1.79
N HIS A 12 -6.78 -0.37 1.49
CA HIS A 12 -7.73 -1.36 0.95
C HIS A 12 -8.83 -1.72 1.94
N VAL A 13 -8.50 -1.82 3.23
CA VAL A 13 -9.46 -2.12 4.29
C VAL A 13 -10.43 -0.96 4.47
N VAL A 14 -9.91 0.27 4.50
CA VAL A 14 -10.70 1.50 4.63
C VAL A 14 -11.64 1.69 3.43
N ALA A 15 -11.16 1.42 2.21
CA ALA A 15 -11.98 1.47 0.99
C ALA A 15 -12.94 0.27 0.86
N ARG A 16 -12.79 -0.78 1.68
CA ARG A 16 -13.62 -2.00 1.66
C ARG A 16 -13.64 -2.72 0.32
N HIS A 17 -12.52 -2.69 -0.43
CA HIS A 17 -12.41 -3.29 -1.77
C HIS A 17 -12.76 -4.79 -1.81
N THR A 18 -12.55 -5.53 -0.71
CA THR A 18 -12.94 -6.94 -0.61
C THR A 18 -14.46 -7.12 -0.62
N ALA A 19 -15.18 -6.27 0.10
CA ALA A 19 -16.64 -6.27 0.13
C ALA A 19 -17.21 -5.85 -1.23
N GLU A 20 -16.61 -4.85 -1.87
CA GLU A 20 -16.97 -4.43 -3.23
C GLU A 20 -16.75 -5.54 -4.25
N SER A 21 -15.62 -6.24 -4.18
CA SER A 21 -15.30 -7.37 -5.06
C SER A 21 -16.31 -8.52 -4.92
N ILE A 22 -16.72 -8.84 -3.69
CA ILE A 22 -17.75 -9.85 -3.42
C ILE A 22 -19.13 -9.41 -3.92
N SER A 23 -19.48 -8.13 -3.71
CA SER A 23 -20.76 -7.58 -4.16
C SER A 23 -20.88 -7.57 -5.68
N SER A 24 -19.85 -7.06 -6.36
CA SER A 24 -19.78 -7.00 -7.82
C SER A 24 -19.74 -8.39 -8.47
N GLN A 25 -19.17 -9.40 -7.81
CA GLN A 25 -19.23 -10.79 -8.28
C GLN A 25 -20.66 -11.29 -8.45
N LYS A 26 -21.60 -10.87 -7.58
CA LYS A 26 -23.03 -11.25 -7.71
C LYS A 26 -23.65 -10.65 -8.98
N ILE A 27 -23.35 -9.38 -9.26
CA ILE A 27 -23.84 -8.70 -10.47
C ILE A 27 -23.29 -9.42 -11.71
N TRP A 28 -21.98 -9.69 -11.74
CA TRP A 28 -21.36 -10.43 -12.85
C TRP A 28 -21.92 -11.83 -13.02
N SER A 29 -22.23 -12.55 -11.93
CA SER A 29 -22.89 -13.85 -12.03
C SER A 29 -24.27 -13.78 -12.70
N GLY A 30 -25.01 -12.69 -12.48
CA GLY A 30 -26.27 -12.41 -13.18
C GLY A 30 -26.06 -12.13 -14.67
N VAL A 31 -25.03 -11.34 -15.03
CA VAL A 31 -24.65 -11.09 -16.43
C VAL A 31 -24.29 -12.39 -17.15
N VAL A 32 -23.48 -13.23 -16.52
CA VAL A 32 -23.10 -14.55 -17.03
C VAL A 32 -24.33 -15.45 -17.23
N ALA A 33 -25.31 -15.39 -16.32
CA ALA A 33 -26.55 -16.15 -16.46
C ALA A 33 -27.41 -15.68 -17.65
N ILE A 34 -27.51 -14.36 -17.87
CA ILE A 34 -28.23 -13.80 -19.04
C ILE A 34 -27.54 -14.21 -20.34
N LEU A 35 -26.22 -14.14 -20.42
CA LEU A 35 -25.47 -14.53 -21.61
C LEU A 35 -25.63 -16.03 -21.94
N GLN A 36 -25.76 -16.88 -20.92
CA GLN A 36 -26.07 -18.30 -21.12
C GLN A 36 -27.48 -18.52 -21.67
N LEU A 37 -28.47 -17.73 -21.26
CA LEU A 37 -29.83 -17.79 -21.84
C LEU A 37 -29.81 -17.43 -23.34
N LEU A 38 -28.86 -16.61 -23.77
CA LEU A 38 -28.63 -16.25 -25.17
C LEU A 38 -27.74 -17.27 -25.92
N SER A 39 -27.49 -18.45 -25.33
CA SER A 39 -26.68 -19.54 -25.91
C SER A 39 -25.22 -19.18 -26.18
N VAL A 40 -24.66 -18.21 -25.45
CA VAL A 40 -23.21 -17.94 -25.47
C VAL A 40 -22.48 -19.01 -24.66
N ASP A 41 -21.36 -19.51 -25.18
CA ASP A 41 -20.55 -20.53 -24.51
C ASP A 41 -20.12 -20.09 -23.09
N TYR A 42 -20.27 -21.01 -22.13
CA TYR A 42 -20.00 -20.77 -20.71
C TYR A 42 -18.51 -20.48 -20.45
N ILE A 43 -17.60 -21.22 -21.10
CA ILE A 43 -16.15 -21.08 -20.91
C ILE A 43 -15.68 -19.74 -21.46
N ILE A 44 -16.17 -19.34 -22.63
CA ILE A 44 -15.88 -18.02 -23.23
C ILE A 44 -16.40 -16.91 -22.31
N THR A 45 -17.64 -17.04 -21.85
CA THR A 45 -18.30 -16.04 -21.00
C THR A 45 -17.56 -15.86 -19.66
N GLN A 46 -17.15 -16.95 -19.00
CA GLN A 46 -16.43 -16.89 -17.73
C GLN A 46 -15.02 -16.30 -17.85
N ASN A 47 -14.29 -16.66 -18.89
CA ASN A 47 -12.94 -16.11 -19.10
C ASN A 47 -13.00 -14.61 -19.45
N LEU A 48 -13.93 -14.22 -20.32
CA LEU A 48 -14.11 -12.83 -20.71
C LEU A 48 -14.54 -11.95 -19.53
N THR A 49 -15.54 -12.39 -18.77
CA THR A 49 -16.01 -11.65 -17.57
C THR A 49 -14.92 -11.57 -16.51
N THR A 50 -14.16 -12.64 -16.28
CA THR A 50 -13.02 -12.63 -15.35
C THR A 50 -11.97 -11.61 -15.75
N LEU A 51 -11.61 -11.54 -17.03
CA LEU A 51 -10.61 -10.61 -17.54
C LEU A 51 -11.09 -9.14 -17.44
N LEU A 52 -12.33 -8.91 -17.88
CA LEU A 52 -12.97 -7.58 -17.87
C LEU A 52 -13.28 -7.08 -16.45
N PHE A 53 -13.55 -7.98 -15.52
CA PHE A 53 -13.79 -7.63 -14.13
C PHE A 53 -12.47 -7.41 -13.36
N LYS A 54 -11.55 -8.38 -13.40
CA LYS A 54 -10.38 -8.37 -12.51
C LYS A 54 -9.37 -7.28 -12.84
N LEU A 55 -9.06 -7.07 -14.12
CA LEU A 55 -7.97 -6.17 -14.52
C LEU A 55 -8.25 -4.68 -14.27
N PRO A 56 -9.38 -4.10 -14.71
CA PRO A 56 -9.64 -2.69 -14.49
C PRO A 56 -9.98 -2.39 -13.02
N ASN A 57 -10.77 -3.24 -12.34
CA ASN A 57 -11.10 -3.02 -10.93
C ASN A 57 -9.87 -3.09 -10.03
N SER A 58 -8.97 -4.05 -10.27
CA SER A 58 -7.71 -4.12 -9.52
C SER A 58 -6.93 -2.82 -9.62
N ARG A 59 -6.75 -2.24 -10.81
CA ARG A 59 -5.97 -1.00 -10.99
C ARG A 59 -6.62 0.21 -10.33
N THR A 60 -7.95 0.31 -10.37
CA THR A 60 -8.68 1.41 -9.72
C THR A 60 -8.60 1.27 -8.19
N HIS A 61 -8.80 0.07 -7.66
CA HIS A 61 -8.70 -0.22 -6.23
C HIS A 61 -7.30 0.10 -5.68
N GLU A 62 -6.23 -0.26 -6.40
CA GLU A 62 -4.87 0.09 -5.99
C GLU A 62 -4.68 1.62 -5.88
N ARG A 63 -5.17 2.38 -6.86
CA ARG A 63 -5.03 3.85 -6.87
C ARG A 63 -5.80 4.51 -5.73
N GLU A 64 -7.01 4.03 -5.46
CA GLU A 64 -7.82 4.54 -4.36
C GLU A 64 -7.19 4.22 -3.01
N ALA A 65 -6.76 2.97 -2.82
CA ALA A 65 -6.07 2.54 -1.61
C ALA A 65 -4.76 3.33 -1.39
N ASP A 66 -4.00 3.59 -2.45
CA ASP A 66 -2.78 4.40 -2.41
C ASP A 66 -3.04 5.82 -1.90
N LEU A 67 -4.06 6.50 -2.43
CA LEU A 67 -4.41 7.85 -2.02
C LEU A 67 -4.90 7.89 -0.57
N ILE A 68 -5.73 6.92 -0.17
CA ILE A 68 -6.19 6.80 1.21
C ILE A 68 -5.01 6.55 2.14
N GLY A 69 -4.13 5.60 1.79
CA GLY A 69 -2.92 5.29 2.54
C GLY A 69 -1.98 6.49 2.67
N LEU A 70 -1.79 7.25 1.59
CA LEU A 70 -0.98 8.48 1.58
C LEU A 70 -1.54 9.55 2.53
N ARG A 71 -2.87 9.74 2.55
CA ARG A 71 -3.54 10.65 3.48
C ARG A 71 -3.44 10.18 4.92
N LEU A 72 -3.64 8.88 5.17
CA LEU A 72 -3.53 8.28 6.51
C LEU A 72 -2.10 8.40 7.06
N MET A 73 -1.11 8.13 6.21
CA MET A 73 0.31 8.32 6.54
C MET A 73 0.61 9.76 6.95
N SER A 74 0.09 10.73 6.19
CA SER A 74 0.24 12.15 6.48
C SER A 74 -0.41 12.54 7.82
N LYS A 75 -1.63 12.05 8.07
CA LYS A 75 -2.34 12.26 9.35
C LYS A 75 -1.62 11.62 10.54
N ALA A 76 -0.97 10.49 10.32
CA ALA A 76 -0.17 9.77 11.31
C ALA A 76 1.27 10.32 11.46
N CYS A 77 1.55 11.50 10.90
CA CYS A 77 2.83 12.21 11.04
C CYS A 77 4.05 11.51 10.40
N TYR A 78 3.80 10.61 9.45
CA TYR A 78 4.85 10.00 8.63
C TYR A 78 5.15 10.84 7.40
N ASN A 79 6.37 10.72 6.87
CA ASN A 79 6.79 11.44 5.66
C ASN A 79 6.03 10.92 4.40
N PRO A 80 5.20 11.76 3.73
CA PRO A 80 4.45 11.37 2.54
C PRO A 80 5.32 10.91 1.38
N GLY A 81 6.52 11.49 1.22
CA GLY A 81 7.48 11.10 0.17
C GLY A 81 8.03 9.68 0.34
N ALA A 82 7.79 9.02 1.47
CA ALA A 82 8.20 7.63 1.67
C ALA A 82 7.39 6.64 0.83
N ALA A 83 6.14 6.95 0.47
CA ALA A 83 5.26 6.08 -0.31
C ALA A 83 5.76 5.85 -1.76
N PRO A 84 5.95 6.89 -2.61
CA PRO A 84 6.46 6.69 -3.97
C PRO A 84 7.86 6.05 -3.96
N ALA A 85 8.73 6.45 -3.04
CA ALA A 85 10.06 5.85 -2.90
C ALA A 85 10.03 4.37 -2.48
N MET A 86 8.99 3.94 -1.76
CA MET A 86 8.79 2.54 -1.39
C MET A 86 8.32 1.72 -2.59
N LEU A 87 7.35 2.22 -3.36
CA LEU A 87 6.90 1.58 -4.60
C LEU A 87 8.00 1.51 -5.66
N GLU A 88 8.84 2.53 -5.78
CA GLU A 88 9.99 2.52 -6.67
C GLU A 88 10.97 1.37 -6.32
N ARG A 89 11.31 1.23 -5.04
CA ARG A 89 12.16 0.13 -4.54
C ARG A 89 11.51 -1.23 -4.78
N LEU A 90 10.19 -1.32 -4.61
CA LEU A 90 9.44 -2.54 -4.88
C LEU A 90 9.50 -2.92 -6.37
N GLY A 91 9.32 -1.96 -7.28
CA GLY A 91 9.47 -2.20 -8.72
C GLY A 91 10.88 -2.63 -9.12
N GLN A 92 11.91 -2.12 -8.45
CA GLN A 92 13.30 -2.59 -8.64
C GLN A 92 13.50 -4.02 -8.14
N LEU A 93 12.86 -4.38 -7.01
CA LEU A 93 12.88 -5.75 -6.48
C LEU A 93 12.12 -6.72 -7.39
N GLU A 94 10.97 -6.33 -7.93
CA GLU A 94 10.22 -7.13 -8.91
C GLU A 94 11.06 -7.46 -10.15
N LYS A 95 11.86 -6.50 -10.63
CA LYS A 95 12.75 -6.67 -11.79
C LYS A 95 13.97 -7.56 -11.51
N SER A 96 14.42 -7.63 -10.25
CA SER A 96 15.65 -8.36 -9.86
C SER A 96 15.39 -9.77 -9.30
N VAL A 97 14.16 -10.08 -8.92
CA VAL A 97 13.82 -11.35 -8.25
C VAL A 97 13.14 -12.32 -9.23
N VAL A 98 13.65 -13.56 -9.31
CA VAL A 98 12.99 -14.66 -10.04
C VAL A 98 11.52 -14.78 -9.56
N PRO A 99 10.50 -14.91 -10.43
CA PRO A 99 9.08 -14.79 -10.06
C PRO A 99 8.58 -15.68 -8.91
N ARG A 100 9.34 -16.73 -8.57
CA ARG A 100 9.05 -17.63 -7.44
C ARG A 100 9.45 -17.06 -6.07
N LYS A 101 10.31 -16.05 -6.01
CA LYS A 101 10.79 -15.40 -4.77
C LYS A 101 10.24 -13.98 -4.59
N ALA A 102 9.41 -13.49 -5.50
CA ALA A 102 8.73 -12.21 -5.31
C ALA A 102 7.96 -12.26 -3.98
N PHE A 103 8.27 -11.35 -3.06
CA PHE A 103 7.58 -11.21 -1.79
C PHE A 103 6.07 -11.15 -2.04
N GLY A 104 5.25 -11.76 -1.16
CA GLY A 104 3.80 -11.87 -1.36
C GLY A 104 3.12 -10.56 -1.76
N PHE A 105 3.57 -9.44 -1.19
CA PHE A 105 3.12 -8.08 -1.51
C PHE A 105 3.30 -7.70 -2.99
N ALA A 106 4.45 -7.98 -3.60
CA ALA A 106 4.71 -7.71 -5.02
C ALA A 106 3.82 -8.54 -5.96
N ARG A 107 3.33 -9.69 -5.49
CA ARG A 107 2.46 -10.58 -6.28
C ARG A 107 1.01 -10.14 -6.24
N THR A 108 0.54 -9.61 -5.11
CA THR A 108 -0.82 -9.12 -4.94
C THR A 108 -0.96 -7.64 -5.32
N HIS A 109 0.09 -6.85 -5.14
CA HIS A 109 0.17 -5.42 -5.44
C HIS A 109 1.41 -5.15 -6.29
N PRO A 110 1.36 -5.42 -7.61
CA PRO A 110 2.46 -5.04 -8.49
C PRO A 110 2.69 -3.53 -8.40
N ALA A 111 3.93 -3.08 -8.61
CA ALA A 111 4.30 -1.66 -8.63
C ALA A 111 4.38 -1.11 -10.06
N PRO A 112 3.25 -0.78 -10.73
CA PRO A 112 3.29 -0.12 -12.03
C PRO A 112 3.86 1.29 -11.88
N GLU A 113 4.71 1.70 -12.84
CA GLU A 113 5.27 3.05 -12.91
C GLU A 113 4.19 4.15 -12.88
N ASN A 114 2.96 3.81 -13.30
CA ASN A 114 1.82 4.72 -13.24
C ASN A 114 1.41 5.07 -11.80
N ARG A 115 1.46 4.15 -10.83
CA ARG A 115 1.09 4.42 -9.42
C ARG A 115 2.02 5.44 -8.77
N ILE A 116 3.31 5.33 -9.04
CA ILE A 116 4.32 6.27 -8.55
C ILE A 116 3.97 7.69 -9.00
N LYS A 117 3.66 7.87 -10.29
CA LYS A 117 3.24 9.18 -10.84
C LYS A 117 1.98 9.74 -10.16
N TYR A 118 0.99 8.88 -9.87
CA TYR A 118 -0.22 9.32 -9.16
C TYR A 118 0.07 9.75 -7.72
N LEU A 119 0.90 8.99 -7.00
CA LEU A 119 1.32 9.35 -5.65
C LEU A 119 2.14 10.64 -5.63
N GLU A 120 3.07 10.81 -6.57
CA GLU A 120 3.87 12.04 -6.73
C GLU A 120 2.98 13.25 -6.97
N ALA A 121 1.96 13.12 -7.83
CA ALA A 121 0.99 14.18 -8.08
C ALA A 121 0.14 14.53 -6.84
N ALA A 122 -0.06 13.57 -5.94
CA ALA A 122 -0.83 13.76 -4.70
C ALA A 122 0.04 14.23 -3.51
N LEU A 123 1.37 14.27 -3.64
CA LEU A 123 2.27 14.72 -2.57
C LEU A 123 1.96 16.13 -2.05
N PRO A 124 1.63 17.14 -2.88
CA PRO A 124 1.31 18.47 -2.37
C PRO A 124 0.14 18.45 -1.37
N GLU A 125 -0.93 17.72 -1.68
CA GLU A 125 -2.07 17.54 -0.77
C GLU A 125 -1.64 16.81 0.51
N ALA A 126 -0.82 15.75 0.37
CA ALA A 126 -0.35 14.97 1.49
C ALA A 126 0.52 15.80 2.46
N TYR A 127 1.41 16.65 1.95
CA TYR A 127 2.19 17.57 2.77
C TYR A 127 1.32 18.62 3.44
N GLN A 128 0.30 19.16 2.77
CA GLN A 128 -0.65 20.07 3.42
C GLN A 128 -1.38 19.40 4.59
N ILE A 129 -1.80 18.15 4.44
CA ILE A 129 -2.42 17.38 5.54
C ILE A 129 -1.43 17.20 6.70
N LEU A 130 -0.18 16.86 6.40
CA LEU A 130 0.87 16.71 7.41
C LEU A 130 1.11 18.02 8.18
N GLU A 131 1.25 19.14 7.48
CA GLU A 131 1.55 20.46 8.05
C GLU A 131 0.37 21.04 8.82
N SER A 132 -0.87 20.74 8.40
CA SER A 132 -2.09 21.19 9.08
C SER A 132 -2.27 20.56 10.47
N ASN A 133 -1.54 19.49 10.79
CA ASN A 133 -1.60 18.82 12.09
C ASN A 133 -0.48 19.33 13.02
N PRO A 134 -0.77 20.22 13.99
CA PRO A 134 0.25 20.76 14.90
C PRO A 134 0.93 19.68 15.75
N GLY A 135 0.26 18.54 16.00
CA GLY A 135 0.84 17.41 16.71
C GLY A 135 1.99 16.75 15.95
N CYS A 136 2.03 16.84 14.63
CA CYS A 136 3.09 16.24 13.82
C CYS A 136 4.43 16.97 13.95
N ALA A 137 4.39 18.30 14.13
CA ALA A 137 5.60 19.06 14.42
C ALA A 137 6.23 18.59 15.74
N GLU A 138 5.40 18.33 16.76
CA GLU A 138 5.88 17.88 18.06
C GLU A 138 6.48 16.48 18.02
N VAL A 139 5.78 15.53 17.41
CA VAL A 139 6.28 14.16 17.21
C VAL A 139 7.63 14.18 16.51
N ARG A 140 7.81 15.05 15.51
CA ARG A 140 9.08 15.16 14.78
C ARG A 140 10.21 15.70 15.64
N ARG A 141 9.96 16.71 16.48
CA ARG A 141 10.94 17.21 17.45
C ARG A 141 11.40 16.10 18.40
N HIS A 142 10.49 15.31 18.94
CA HIS A 142 10.85 14.19 19.82
C HIS A 142 11.66 13.11 19.10
N LEU A 143 11.28 12.77 17.86
CA LEU A 143 12.03 11.79 17.06
C LEU A 143 13.45 12.28 16.75
N ASP A 144 13.62 13.56 16.42
CA ASP A 144 14.92 14.16 16.14
C ASP A 144 15.79 14.21 17.41
N ALA A 145 15.22 14.64 18.54
CA ALA A 145 15.92 14.64 19.84
C ALA A 145 16.34 13.22 20.28
N PHE A 146 15.47 12.23 20.09
CA PHE A 146 15.80 10.83 20.34
C PHE A 146 16.92 10.35 19.44
N ARG A 147 16.86 10.67 18.14
CA ARG A 147 17.87 10.29 17.16
C ARG A 147 19.23 10.88 17.49
N GLU A 148 19.31 12.16 17.81
CA GLU A 148 20.56 12.82 18.24
C GLU A 148 21.15 12.13 19.48
N THR A 149 20.32 11.86 20.49
CA THR A 149 20.75 11.14 21.70
C THR A 149 21.26 9.74 21.36
N ALA A 150 20.58 9.01 20.48
CA ALA A 150 20.97 7.67 20.06
C ALA A 150 22.28 7.64 19.24
N HIS A 151 22.57 8.68 18.45
CA HIS A 151 23.84 8.82 17.72
C HIS A 151 25.00 9.19 18.65
N GLN A 152 24.72 9.93 19.73
CA GLN A 152 25.72 10.29 20.74
C GLN A 152 25.99 9.15 21.73
N ALA A 153 25.08 8.19 21.86
CA ALA A 153 25.29 6.99 22.66
C ALA A 153 26.39 6.12 22.02
N LYS A 154 27.61 6.20 22.56
CA LYS A 154 28.65 5.20 22.30
C LYS A 154 28.23 3.89 22.95
N PHE A 155 27.86 2.92 22.13
CA PHE A 155 27.48 1.59 22.59
C PHE A 155 28.62 0.82 23.29
N ASP A 156 29.85 1.35 23.23
CA ASP A 156 31.04 0.79 23.88
C ASP A 156 31.15 1.18 25.38
N GLU A 157 30.35 2.14 25.87
CA GLU A 157 30.39 2.64 27.26
C GLU A 157 29.18 2.18 28.11
N LEU A 158 28.32 1.32 27.55
CA LEU A 158 27.16 0.80 28.29
C LEU A 158 27.63 -0.29 29.27
N PRO A 159 27.43 -0.13 30.60
CA PRO A 159 27.68 -1.22 31.54
C PRO A 159 26.80 -2.40 31.13
N GLU A 160 27.36 -3.63 31.16
CA GLU A 160 26.62 -4.84 30.82
C GLU A 160 25.27 -4.86 31.54
N LEU A 161 24.20 -4.61 30.78
CA LEU A 161 22.84 -4.83 31.24
C LEU A 161 22.68 -6.33 31.41
N LYS A 162 22.95 -6.80 32.63
CA LYS A 162 22.60 -8.16 33.07
C LYS A 162 21.09 -8.28 33.02
N PHE A 163 20.57 -8.71 31.87
CA PHE A 163 19.23 -9.28 31.79
C PHE A 163 19.24 -10.55 32.64
N GLY A 164 18.78 -10.40 33.88
CA GLY A 164 18.49 -11.52 34.76
C GLY A 164 17.47 -12.42 34.08
N ARG A 165 17.92 -13.60 33.68
CA ARG A 165 17.01 -14.71 33.37
C ARG A 165 16.45 -15.21 34.69
N SER A 166 15.19 -14.89 34.97
CA SER A 166 14.33 -15.65 35.89
C SER A 166 13.53 -16.66 35.09
#